data_AF-A0A8I6YPG0-F1
#
_entry.id   AF-A0A8I6YPG0-F1
#
_cell.length_a   1.000
_cell.length_b   1.000
_cell.length_c   1.000
_cell.angle_alpha   90.00
_cell.angle_beta   90.00
_cell.angle_gamma   90.00
#
_symmetry.space_group_name_H-M   'P 1'
#
loop_
_entity.id
_entity.type
_entity.pdbx_description
1 polymer ?
#
loop_
_entity_poly.entity_id
_entity_poly.type
_entity_poly.pdbx_seq_one_letter_code
_entity_poly.pdbx_strand_id
1 'polypeptide(L)'
;MQKTVNRSTNNLSKNLDDALWAYRTAYKNPMGMSSYKMVNGKACHLPLELEHKAYWAIKELNFNFKLAGEKRLFDISSLDEWRIQAYENAMLFKEKVKRWHDKRIQKREFNVGDYVLLYNSRLRLFAGKLLSKWEGPYVVEEVYCSGAIKINNTKGNYPRVVNGQRIKHYISRTPINVESNIIKTITPEEYLRYIYQPVSDSENKEVCDLVRKESPKLFQ
;
A
#
# COMPACT_ATOMS: atom_id res chain seq x y z
N MET A 1 -29.50 -1.20 7.52
CA MET A 1 -29.16 -0.83 6.14
C MET A 1 -28.86 -2.09 5.35
N GLN A 2 -29.62 -2.34 4.30
CA GLN A 2 -29.42 -3.48 3.39
C GLN A 2 -28.34 -3.11 2.36
N LYS A 3 -27.43 -4.02 2.04
CA LYS A 3 -26.44 -3.79 0.97
C LYS A 3 -27.15 -3.80 -0.38
N THR A 4 -27.18 -2.66 -1.06
CA THR A 4 -27.84 -2.49 -2.37
C THR A 4 -26.94 -2.87 -3.56
N VAL A 5 -25.62 -2.99 -3.34
CA VAL A 5 -24.64 -3.27 -4.40
C VAL A 5 -24.09 -4.68 -4.27
N ASN A 6 -24.44 -5.55 -5.22
CA ASN A 6 -23.84 -6.87 -5.41
C ASN A 6 -22.51 -6.74 -6.18
N ARG A 7 -21.62 -7.75 -6.10
CA ARG A 7 -20.28 -7.77 -6.75
C ARG A 7 -20.33 -7.72 -8.29
N SER A 8 -21.51 -7.78 -8.89
CA SER A 8 -21.73 -7.68 -10.34
C SER A 8 -21.23 -6.32 -10.86
N THR A 9 -20.32 -6.35 -11.83
CA THR A 9 -19.71 -5.17 -12.46
C THR A 9 -20.67 -4.35 -13.32
N ASN A 10 -21.85 -4.88 -13.64
CA ASN A 10 -22.72 -4.35 -14.68
C ASN A 10 -23.73 -3.31 -14.19
N ASN A 11 -23.79 -3.03 -12.89
CA ASN A 11 -24.79 -2.12 -12.28
C ASN A 11 -24.18 -0.86 -11.65
N LEU A 12 -22.87 -0.61 -11.84
CA LEU A 12 -22.17 0.54 -11.26
C LEU A 12 -22.76 1.88 -11.73
N SER A 13 -23.10 2.01 -13.01
CA SER A 13 -23.67 3.24 -13.55
C SER A 13 -25.05 3.55 -12.96
N LYS A 14 -25.90 2.52 -12.83
CA LYS A 14 -27.26 2.65 -12.28
C LYS A 14 -27.27 3.02 -10.80
N ASN A 15 -26.26 2.59 -10.05
CA ASN A 15 -26.19 2.80 -8.61
C ASN A 15 -25.31 4.01 -8.20
N LEU A 16 -24.85 4.80 -9.17
CA LEU A 16 -23.97 5.94 -8.90
C LEU A 16 -24.67 7.02 -8.06
N ASP A 17 -25.92 7.32 -8.39
CA ASP A 17 -26.72 8.32 -7.67
C ASP A 17 -26.98 7.91 -6.22
N ASP A 18 -27.34 6.64 -6.01
CA ASP A 18 -27.53 6.07 -4.67
C ASP A 18 -26.22 6.09 -3.85
N ALA A 19 -25.10 5.76 -4.49
CA ALA A 19 -23.79 5.79 -3.83
C ALA A 19 -23.37 7.22 -3.46
N LEU A 20 -23.61 8.20 -4.34
CA LEU A 20 -23.36 9.62 -4.08
C LEU A 20 -24.26 10.13 -2.96
N TRP A 21 -25.54 9.76 -2.97
CA TRP A 21 -26.48 10.09 -1.90
C TRP A 21 -26.00 9.55 -0.55
N ALA A 22 -25.66 8.26 -0.49
CA ALA A 22 -25.10 7.64 0.72
C ALA A 22 -23.82 8.35 1.18
N TYR A 23 -22.92 8.71 0.27
CA TYR A 23 -21.68 9.40 0.60
C TYR A 23 -21.91 10.80 1.19
N ARG A 24 -22.86 11.57 0.63
CA ARG A 24 -23.21 12.95 1.05
C ARG A 24 -23.89 12.97 2.42
N THR A 25 -24.75 11.98 2.67
CA THR A 25 -25.55 11.86 3.89
C THR A 25 -24.80 11.17 5.03
N ALA A 26 -23.81 10.34 4.73
CA ALA A 26 -22.98 9.67 5.72
C ALA A 26 -22.20 10.67 6.60
N TYR A 27 -22.17 10.38 7.90
CA TYR A 27 -21.37 11.11 8.88
C TYR A 27 -19.87 10.92 8.61
N LYS A 28 -19.10 12.01 8.71
CA LYS A 28 -17.65 11.99 8.53
C LYS A 28 -16.96 12.31 9.84
N ASN A 29 -16.34 11.30 10.46
CA ASN A 29 -15.66 11.44 11.75
C ASN A 29 -14.62 12.58 11.80
N PRO A 30 -13.80 12.85 10.76
CA PRO A 30 -12.85 13.95 10.78
C PRO A 30 -13.48 15.34 10.82
N MET A 31 -14.68 15.49 10.27
CA MET A 31 -15.39 16.77 10.18
C MET A 31 -16.46 16.93 11.27
N GLY A 32 -16.85 15.84 11.93
CA GLY A 32 -17.87 15.84 12.98
C GLY A 32 -19.32 15.99 12.47
N MET A 33 -19.54 15.92 11.15
CA MET A 33 -20.87 16.03 10.52
C MET A 33 -20.90 15.37 9.14
N SER A 34 -22.09 15.30 8.52
CA SER A 34 -22.23 14.85 7.13
C SER A 34 -21.97 16.00 6.15
N SER A 35 -21.50 15.67 4.94
CA SER A 35 -21.25 16.66 3.89
C SER A 35 -22.51 17.43 3.53
N TYR A 36 -23.66 16.77 3.52
CA TYR A 36 -24.98 17.39 3.28
C TYR A 36 -25.30 18.47 4.33
N LYS A 37 -25.07 18.18 5.62
CA LYS A 37 -25.33 19.13 6.70
C LYS A 37 -24.44 20.38 6.61
N MET A 38 -23.20 20.24 6.14
CA MET A 38 -22.28 21.37 5.96
C MET A 38 -22.74 22.36 4.86
N VAL A 39 -23.37 21.83 3.80
CA VAL A 39 -23.88 22.65 2.68
C VAL A 39 -25.23 23.27 3.04
N ASN A 40 -26.15 22.44 3.54
CA ASN A 40 -27.57 22.82 3.67
C ASN A 40 -28.01 23.19 5.10
N GLY A 41 -27.14 23.00 6.10
CA GLY A 41 -27.43 23.28 7.52
C GLY A 41 -28.36 22.29 8.20
N LYS A 42 -29.04 21.45 7.43
CA LYS A 42 -30.01 20.50 7.96
C LYS A 42 -29.51 19.09 7.76
N ALA A 43 -29.79 18.22 8.72
CA ALA A 43 -29.58 16.80 8.52
C ALA A 43 -30.49 16.33 7.38
N CYS A 44 -29.95 15.49 6.51
CA CYS A 44 -30.74 14.80 5.49
C CYS A 44 -31.71 13.84 6.19
N HIS A 45 -33.00 13.97 5.88
CA HIS A 45 -34.01 13.00 6.27
C HIS A 45 -34.08 11.90 5.21
N LEU A 46 -34.18 10.64 5.63
CA LEU A 46 -34.51 9.55 4.70
C LEU A 46 -35.91 9.78 4.12
N PRO A 47 -36.22 9.32 2.90
CA PRO A 47 -37.54 9.49 2.29
C PRO A 47 -38.72 9.09 3.20
N LEU A 48 -38.57 8.01 3.96
CA LEU A 48 -39.56 7.58 4.95
C LEU A 48 -39.71 8.56 6.13
N GLU A 49 -38.61 9.18 6.56
CA GLU A 49 -38.67 10.23 7.58
C GLU A 49 -39.32 11.50 7.03
N LEU A 50 -39.14 11.80 5.73
CA LEU A 50 -39.74 12.96 5.07
C LEU A 50 -41.26 12.84 5.01
N GLU A 51 -41.83 11.70 4.63
CA GLU A 51 -43.29 11.54 4.54
C GLU A 51 -43.99 11.87 5.86
N HIS A 52 -43.47 11.36 6.98
CA HIS A 52 -44.03 11.64 8.29
C HIS A 52 -43.65 13.03 8.83
N LYS A 53 -42.36 13.41 8.82
CA LYS A 53 -41.90 14.67 9.42
C LYS A 53 -42.29 15.90 8.58
N ALA A 54 -42.32 15.80 7.26
CA ALA A 54 -42.73 16.91 6.40
C ALA A 54 -44.21 17.23 6.57
N TYR A 55 -45.07 16.22 6.77
CA TYR A 55 -46.48 16.46 7.09
C TYR A 55 -46.65 17.27 8.39
N TRP A 56 -45.92 16.91 9.45
CA TRP A 56 -45.92 17.65 10.72
C TRP A 56 -45.32 19.05 10.58
N ALA A 57 -44.19 19.19 9.89
CA ALA A 57 -43.52 20.46 9.70
C ALA A 57 -44.34 21.44 8.84
N ILE A 58 -45.02 20.96 7.78
CA ILE A 58 -45.93 21.76 6.97
C ILE A 58 -47.11 22.22 7.82
N LYS A 59 -47.68 21.31 8.63
CA LYS A 59 -48.77 21.65 9.54
C LYS A 59 -48.36 22.71 10.57
N GLU A 60 -47.12 22.68 11.07
CA GLU A 60 -46.60 23.63 12.06
C GLU A 60 -46.14 24.96 11.43
N LEU A 61 -45.43 24.93 10.29
CA LEU A 61 -44.96 26.13 9.57
C LEU A 61 -46.10 26.99 9.04
N ASN A 62 -47.23 26.38 8.68
CA ASN A 62 -48.42 27.09 8.21
C ASN A 62 -49.13 27.93 9.31
N PHE A 63 -48.74 27.83 10.59
CA PHE A 63 -49.39 28.60 11.66
C PHE A 63 -48.79 30.01 11.91
N ASN A 64 -47.49 30.26 11.67
CA ASN A 64 -46.86 31.56 11.99
C ASN A 64 -45.62 31.89 11.12
N PHE A 65 -45.84 32.66 10.05
CA PHE A 65 -44.78 33.05 9.10
C PHE A 65 -43.63 33.88 9.70
N LYS A 66 -43.90 34.78 10.66
CA LYS A 66 -42.86 35.63 11.29
C LYS A 66 -41.84 34.80 12.06
N LEU A 67 -42.33 33.92 12.94
CA LEU A 67 -41.47 33.02 13.73
C LEU A 67 -40.68 32.05 12.84
N ALA A 68 -41.29 31.58 11.74
CA ALA A 68 -40.58 30.75 10.76
C ALA A 68 -39.43 31.51 10.05
N GLY A 69 -39.63 32.81 9.76
CA GLY A 69 -38.60 33.69 9.20
C GLY A 69 -37.42 33.91 10.14
N GLU A 70 -37.70 34.19 11.41
CA GLU A 70 -36.66 34.36 12.45
C GLU A 70 -35.85 33.08 12.67
N LYS A 71 -36.52 31.92 12.78
CA LYS A 71 -35.85 30.62 12.88
C LYS A 71 -34.94 30.34 11.69
N ARG A 72 -35.38 30.67 10.46
CA ARG A 72 -34.57 30.49 9.26
C ARG A 72 -33.34 31.39 9.25
N LEU A 73 -33.44 32.63 9.71
CA LEU A 73 -32.30 33.54 9.83
C LEU A 73 -31.28 33.01 10.85
N PHE A 74 -31.76 32.52 11.99
CA PHE A 74 -30.92 31.88 13.00
C PHE A 74 -30.22 30.63 12.45
N ASP A 75 -30.93 29.74 11.75
CA ASP A 75 -30.36 28.55 11.10
C ASP A 75 -29.21 28.90 10.15
N ILE A 76 -29.30 30.03 9.42
CA ILE A 76 -28.27 30.52 8.51
C ILE A 76 -27.03 31.02 9.26
N SER A 77 -27.21 31.70 10.40
CA SER A 77 -26.08 32.13 11.24
C SER A 77 -25.36 30.95 11.89
N SER A 78 -26.11 30.01 12.46
CA SER A 78 -25.55 28.79 13.07
C SER A 78 -24.80 27.93 12.06
N LEU A 79 -25.17 28.02 10.78
CA LEU A 79 -24.55 27.31 9.68
C LEU A 79 -23.07 27.67 9.51
N ASP A 80 -22.72 28.96 9.64
CA ASP A 80 -21.35 29.42 9.50
C ASP A 80 -20.48 29.01 10.70
N GLU A 81 -21.04 29.01 11.91
CA GLU A 81 -20.37 28.49 13.11
C GLU A 81 -20.02 27.00 12.95
N TRP A 82 -20.97 26.19 12.46
CA TRP A 82 -20.73 24.77 12.22
C TRP A 82 -19.66 24.53 11.16
N ARG A 83 -19.59 25.36 10.12
CA ARG A 83 -18.54 25.25 9.10
C ARG A 83 -17.17 25.53 9.69
N ILE A 84 -17.02 26.60 10.48
CA ILE A 84 -15.77 26.94 11.17
C ILE A 84 -15.35 25.76 12.05
N GLN A 85 -16.26 25.23 12.87
CA GLN A 85 -15.99 24.07 13.73
C GLN A 85 -15.58 22.82 12.92
N ALA A 86 -16.22 22.58 11.77
CA ALA A 86 -15.85 21.47 10.88
C ALA A 86 -14.44 21.62 10.32
N TYR A 87 -14.03 22.84 9.95
CA TYR A 87 -12.69 23.13 9.46
C TYR A 87 -11.63 22.94 10.55
N GLU A 88 -11.87 23.44 11.75
CA GLU A 88 -11.00 23.24 12.91
C GLU A 88 -10.82 21.75 13.22
N ASN A 89 -11.92 21.00 13.27
CA ASN A 89 -11.90 19.55 13.49
C ASN A 89 -11.10 18.82 12.39
N ALA A 90 -11.31 19.18 11.13
CA ALA A 90 -10.60 18.60 10.01
C ALA A 90 -9.09 18.90 10.06
N MET A 91 -8.72 20.11 10.47
CA MET A 91 -7.33 20.52 10.68
C MET A 91 -6.67 19.69 11.78
N LEU A 92 -7.31 19.59 12.95
CA LEU A 92 -6.84 18.79 14.07
C LEU A 92 -6.73 17.31 13.71
N PHE A 93 -7.68 16.76 12.96
CA PHE A 93 -7.64 15.37 12.52
C PHE A 93 -6.45 15.12 11.59
N LYS A 94 -6.26 15.99 10.57
CA LYS A 94 -5.11 15.90 9.65
C LYS A 94 -3.79 15.98 10.42
N GLU A 95 -3.71 16.87 11.39
CA GLU A 95 -2.52 17.02 12.22
C GLU A 95 -2.24 15.77 13.07
N LYS A 96 -3.27 15.21 13.71
CA LYS A 96 -3.16 13.94 14.46
C LYS A 96 -2.69 12.79 13.58
N VAL A 97 -3.30 12.64 12.40
CA VAL A 97 -2.92 11.60 11.42
C VAL A 97 -1.48 11.82 10.95
N LYS A 98 -1.09 13.06 10.65
CA LYS A 98 0.29 13.40 10.28
C LYS A 98 1.26 13.04 11.40
N ARG A 99 1.02 13.49 12.64
CA ARG A 99 1.87 13.16 13.80
C ARG A 99 1.98 11.64 14.00
N TRP A 100 0.89 10.89 13.85
CA TRP A 100 0.89 9.43 13.96
C TRP A 100 1.69 8.77 12.84
N HIS A 101 1.53 9.26 11.61
CA HIS A 101 2.26 8.76 10.44
C HIS A 101 3.75 9.05 10.59
N ASP A 102 4.13 10.30 10.87
CA ASP A 102 5.51 10.76 10.99
C ASP A 102 6.26 10.04 12.12
N LYS A 103 5.59 9.75 13.25
CA LYS A 103 6.17 8.91 14.33
C LYS A 103 6.54 7.50 13.88
N ARG A 104 5.89 6.97 12.85
CA ARG A 104 6.12 5.61 12.31
C ARG A 104 7.07 5.61 11.11
N ILE A 105 7.40 6.78 10.56
CA ILE A 105 8.40 6.88 9.50
C ILE A 105 9.76 6.57 10.13
N GLN A 106 10.35 5.46 9.72
CA GLN A 106 11.75 5.19 10.03
C GLN A 106 12.61 6.15 9.22
N LYS A 107 13.41 6.99 9.90
CA LYS A 107 14.42 7.82 9.24
C LYS A 107 15.43 6.90 8.55
N ARG A 108 15.56 7.04 7.24
CA ARG A 108 16.58 6.36 6.43
C ARG A 108 17.42 7.45 5.81
N GLU A 109 18.55 7.69 6.43
CA GLU A 109 19.57 8.59 5.89
C GLU A 109 20.51 7.73 5.05
N PHE A 110 20.86 8.23 3.88
CA PHE A 110 21.77 7.56 2.95
C PHE A 110 22.88 8.55 2.62
N ASN A 111 24.10 8.06 2.55
CA ASN A 111 25.27 8.83 2.16
C ASN A 111 25.75 8.40 0.78
N VAL A 112 26.49 9.29 0.12
CA VAL A 112 27.16 8.96 -1.14
C VAL A 112 28.19 7.86 -0.88
N GLY A 113 28.18 6.81 -1.70
CA GLY A 113 29.03 5.63 -1.57
C GLY A 113 28.38 4.45 -0.84
N ASP A 114 27.21 4.62 -0.22
CA ASP A 114 26.52 3.50 0.46
C ASP A 114 26.01 2.45 -0.54
N TYR A 115 26.14 1.18 -0.16
CA TYR A 115 25.53 0.08 -0.90
C TYR A 115 24.07 -0.11 -0.49
N VAL A 116 23.19 -0.18 -1.48
CA VAL A 116 21.75 -0.22 -1.27
C VAL A 116 21.05 -1.22 -2.19
N LEU A 117 19.97 -1.81 -1.70
CA LEU A 117 19.07 -2.67 -2.46
C LEU A 117 17.88 -1.87 -2.98
N LEU A 118 17.47 -2.11 -4.23
CA LEU A 118 16.30 -1.47 -4.83
C LEU A 118 15.08 -2.41 -4.80
N TYR A 119 13.93 -1.90 -4.36
CA TYR A 119 12.67 -2.64 -4.40
C TYR A 119 12.04 -2.62 -5.80
N ASN A 120 11.80 -3.80 -6.39
CA ASN A 120 11.08 -3.94 -7.65
C ASN A 120 9.54 -3.97 -7.43
N SER A 121 8.85 -2.90 -7.81
CA SER A 121 7.39 -2.77 -7.67
C SER A 121 6.58 -3.56 -8.70
N ARG A 122 7.20 -3.97 -9.83
CA ARG A 122 6.53 -4.68 -10.92
C ARG A 122 6.32 -6.16 -10.63
N LEU A 123 7.05 -6.74 -9.67
CA LEU A 123 6.91 -8.13 -9.22
C LEU A 123 5.65 -8.37 -8.35
N ARG A 124 4.52 -7.76 -8.72
CA ARG A 124 3.29 -7.70 -7.93
C ARG A 124 2.49 -9.01 -7.93
N LEU A 125 2.77 -9.95 -8.86
CA LEU A 125 1.90 -11.09 -9.18
C LEU A 125 2.65 -12.43 -9.41
N PHE A 126 3.69 -12.74 -8.63
CA PHE A 126 4.43 -14.03 -8.57
C PHE A 126 5.65 -14.21 -9.51
N ALA A 127 6.72 -14.76 -8.90
CA ALA A 127 7.74 -15.60 -9.54
C ALA A 127 8.27 -16.60 -8.47
N GLY A 128 7.43 -17.54 -8.03
CA GLY A 128 7.80 -18.61 -7.09
C GLY A 128 8.01 -18.19 -5.62
N LYS A 129 7.96 -19.17 -4.72
CA LYS A 129 8.04 -19.01 -3.24
C LYS A 129 9.41 -18.51 -2.71
N LEU A 130 10.41 -18.32 -3.58
CA LEU A 130 11.83 -18.20 -3.21
C LEU A 130 12.59 -17.01 -3.82
N LEU A 131 11.96 -16.12 -4.61
CA LEU A 131 12.66 -14.92 -5.14
C LEU A 131 12.42 -13.70 -4.24
N SER A 132 13.52 -13.00 -3.88
CA SER A 132 13.45 -11.72 -3.18
C SER A 132 12.96 -10.62 -4.14
N LYS A 133 12.17 -9.67 -3.63
CA LYS A 133 11.72 -8.48 -4.40
C LYS A 133 12.78 -7.37 -4.47
N TRP A 134 13.94 -7.60 -3.87
CA TRP A 134 15.03 -6.65 -3.73
C TRP A 134 16.10 -7.00 -4.76
N GLU A 135 16.39 -6.07 -5.64
CA GLU A 135 17.40 -6.21 -6.68
C GLU A 135 18.70 -5.57 -6.24
N GLY A 136 19.80 -6.30 -6.45
CA GLY A 136 21.19 -5.85 -6.57
C GLY A 136 21.75 -5.04 -5.40
N PRO A 137 23.06 -5.14 -5.11
CA PRO A 137 23.73 -4.02 -4.48
C PRO A 137 23.97 -2.93 -5.53
N TYR A 138 23.36 -1.77 -5.33
CA TYR A 138 23.63 -0.53 -6.06
C TYR A 138 24.43 0.42 -5.18
N VAL A 139 25.18 1.33 -5.78
CA VAL A 139 25.93 2.37 -5.06
C VAL A 139 25.15 3.68 -5.16
N VAL A 140 25.03 4.38 -4.04
CA VAL A 140 24.47 5.74 -3.99
C VAL A 140 25.49 6.72 -4.56
N GLU A 141 25.11 7.44 -5.62
CA GLU A 141 25.96 8.43 -6.29
C GLU A 141 25.67 9.85 -5.79
N GLU A 142 24.38 10.20 -5.68
CA GLU A 142 23.93 11.51 -5.22
C GLU A 142 22.64 11.37 -4.40
N VAL A 143 22.52 12.19 -3.36
CA VAL A 143 21.32 12.29 -2.52
C VAL A 143 20.74 13.69 -2.66
N TYR A 144 19.52 13.78 -3.16
CA TYR A 144 18.82 15.06 -3.31
C TYR A 144 18.12 15.46 -2.01
N CYS A 145 18.01 16.77 -1.76
CA CYS A 145 17.26 17.31 -0.62
C CYS A 145 15.77 16.90 -0.62
N SER A 146 15.22 16.56 -1.80
CA SER A 146 13.85 16.08 -1.97
C SER A 146 13.61 14.64 -1.52
N GLY A 147 14.66 13.90 -1.11
CA GLY A 147 14.59 12.49 -0.72
C GLY A 147 14.64 11.50 -1.90
N ALA A 148 14.87 12.01 -3.11
CA ALA A 148 15.25 11.20 -4.26
C ALA A 148 16.75 10.87 -4.18
N ILE A 149 17.12 9.68 -4.65
CA ILE A 149 18.48 9.16 -4.59
C ILE A 149 18.86 8.65 -5.96
N LYS A 150 19.99 9.14 -6.47
CA LYS A 150 20.60 8.64 -7.70
C LYS A 150 21.46 7.43 -7.33
N ILE A 151 21.10 6.28 -7.87
CA ILE A 151 21.81 5.02 -7.67
C ILE A 151 22.46 4.59 -8.99
N ASN A 152 23.63 3.97 -8.91
CA ASN A 152 24.32 3.41 -10.06
C ASN A 152 24.69 1.94 -9.79
N ASN A 153 24.84 1.16 -10.85
CA ASN A 153 25.32 -0.22 -10.75
C ASN A 153 26.84 -0.22 -10.53
N THR A 154 27.41 -1.26 -9.94
CA THR A 154 28.87 -1.41 -9.74
C THR A 154 29.68 -1.35 -11.04
N LYS A 155 29.04 -1.67 -12.17
CA LYS A 155 29.62 -1.56 -13.52
C LYS A 155 29.50 -0.15 -14.15
N GLY A 156 28.90 0.81 -13.45
CA GLY A 156 28.78 2.21 -13.88
C GLY A 156 27.86 2.48 -15.07
N ASN A 157 27.13 1.48 -15.57
CA ASN A 157 26.59 1.51 -16.93
C ASN A 157 25.21 2.19 -17.08
N TYR A 158 24.51 2.52 -15.97
CA TYR A 158 23.21 3.22 -16.02
C TYR A 158 22.81 3.83 -14.64
N PRO A 159 22.96 5.14 -14.41
CA PRO A 159 22.43 5.77 -13.22
C PRO A 159 20.90 5.89 -13.29
N ARG A 160 20.23 5.68 -12.16
CA ARG A 160 18.77 5.80 -12.02
C ARG A 160 18.40 6.62 -10.80
N VAL A 161 17.47 7.55 -10.95
CA VAL A 161 16.88 8.28 -9.83
C VAL A 161 15.68 7.51 -9.29
N VAL A 162 15.69 7.23 -7.99
CA VAL A 162 14.67 6.46 -7.28
C VAL A 162 14.26 7.17 -5.99
N ASN A 163 13.05 6.91 -5.52
CA ASN A 163 12.60 7.39 -4.22
C ASN A 163 13.30 6.60 -3.10
N GLY A 164 13.90 7.27 -2.12
CA GLY A 164 14.60 6.64 -0.99
C GLY A 164 13.74 5.66 -0.19
N GLN A 165 12.40 5.80 -0.19
CA GLN A 165 11.49 4.84 0.46
C GLN A 165 11.56 3.44 -0.17
N ARG A 166 11.92 3.34 -1.46
CA ARG A 166 12.06 2.07 -2.19
C ARG A 166 13.44 1.43 -2.03
N ILE A 167 14.28 2.01 -1.19
CA ILE A 167 15.68 1.61 -1.03
C ILE A 167 15.91 1.15 0.41
N LYS A 168 16.84 0.21 0.59
CA LYS A 168 17.32 -0.25 1.89
C LYS A 168 18.83 -0.45 1.87
N HIS A 169 19.51 -0.13 2.96
CA HIS A 169 20.94 -0.45 3.13
C HIS A 169 21.21 -1.94 2.91
N TYR A 170 22.24 -2.21 2.12
CA TYR A 170 22.81 -3.53 1.96
C TYR A 170 23.83 -3.77 3.07
N ILE A 171 23.53 -4.73 3.95
CA ILE A 171 24.46 -5.12 5.04
C ILE A 171 25.24 -6.32 4.54
N SER A 172 26.49 -6.14 4.15
CA SER A 172 27.41 -7.26 3.91
C SER A 172 27.84 -7.82 5.27
N ARG A 173 27.72 -9.14 5.46
CA ARG A 173 28.17 -9.83 6.69
C ARG A 173 29.71 -9.99 6.76
N THR A 174 30.43 -9.45 5.79
CA THR A 174 31.90 -9.42 5.74
C THR A 174 32.37 -8.00 5.43
N PRO A 175 33.50 -7.54 6.02
CA PRO A 175 34.13 -6.29 5.63
C PRO A 175 34.68 -6.47 4.21
N ILE A 176 34.13 -5.74 3.24
CA ILE A 176 34.51 -5.81 1.82
C ILE A 176 35.82 -5.02 1.60
N ASN A 177 36.86 -5.30 2.39
CA ASN A 177 38.18 -4.74 2.19
C ASN A 177 39.32 -5.75 2.37
N VAL A 178 39.08 -6.98 1.91
CA VAL A 178 40.14 -7.90 1.51
C VAL A 178 39.67 -8.52 0.21
N GLU A 179 40.48 -8.35 -0.84
CA GLU A 179 40.34 -8.88 -2.20
C GLU A 179 39.27 -9.96 -2.32
N SER A 180 38.09 -9.56 -2.76
CA SER A 180 36.99 -10.50 -2.93
C SER A 180 37.38 -11.46 -4.05
N ASN A 181 37.68 -12.70 -3.68
CA ASN A 181 37.58 -13.85 -4.58
C ASN A 181 36.28 -13.70 -5.37
N ILE A 182 36.43 -13.42 -6.66
CA ILE A 182 35.33 -13.24 -7.60
C ILE A 182 34.51 -14.53 -7.55
N ILE A 183 33.31 -14.48 -6.97
CA ILE A 183 32.35 -15.56 -7.16
C ILE A 183 31.98 -15.51 -8.63
N LYS A 184 32.57 -16.40 -9.44
CA LYS A 184 32.20 -16.60 -10.83
C LYS A 184 30.74 -17.03 -10.84
N THR A 185 29.87 -16.15 -11.30
CA THR A 185 28.45 -16.47 -11.50
C THR A 185 28.37 -17.30 -12.77
N ILE A 186 28.17 -18.61 -12.60
CA ILE A 186 27.95 -19.54 -13.70
C ILE A 186 26.59 -19.21 -14.31
N THR A 187 26.58 -18.95 -15.62
CA THR A 187 25.34 -18.74 -16.36
C THR A 187 24.54 -20.06 -16.41
N PRO A 188 23.18 -20.02 -16.48
CA PRO A 188 22.37 -21.24 -16.52
C PRO A 188 22.78 -22.21 -17.65
N GLU A 189 23.33 -21.69 -18.76
CA GLU A 189 23.81 -22.48 -19.90
C GLU A 189 25.10 -23.26 -19.59
N GLU A 190 26.03 -22.67 -18.85
CA GLU A 190 27.27 -23.32 -18.42
C GLU A 190 27.01 -24.44 -17.41
N TYR A 191 26.02 -24.25 -16.53
CA TYR A 191 25.61 -25.27 -15.55
C TYR A 191 25.03 -26.52 -16.25
N LEU A 192 24.25 -26.32 -17.30
CA LEU A 192 23.69 -27.43 -18.09
C LEU A 192 24.78 -28.21 -18.83
N ARG A 193 25.80 -27.55 -19.38
CA ARG A 193 26.93 -28.25 -20.02
C ARG A 193 27.71 -29.14 -19.06
N TYR A 194 27.83 -28.73 -17.80
CA TYR A 194 28.53 -29.50 -16.78
C TYR A 194 27.77 -30.78 -16.38
N ILE A 195 26.44 -30.72 -16.32
CA ILE A 195 25.60 -31.88 -15.95
C ILE A 195 25.53 -32.91 -17.08
N TYR A 196 25.55 -32.48 -18.34
CA TYR A 196 25.37 -33.36 -19.49
C TYR A 196 26.68 -33.74 -20.21
N GLN A 197 27.82 -33.75 -19.50
CA GLN A 197 29.04 -34.37 -20.03
C GLN A 197 28.87 -35.90 -20.04
N PRO A 198 29.07 -36.58 -21.18
CA PRO A 198 29.00 -38.03 -21.24
C PRO A 198 30.16 -38.65 -20.47
N VAL A 199 29.86 -39.40 -19.41
CA VAL A 199 30.81 -40.21 -18.65
C VAL A 199 31.22 -41.39 -19.53
N SER A 200 32.52 -41.57 -19.78
CA SER A 200 33.06 -42.72 -20.50
C SER A 200 32.95 -44.00 -19.67
N ASP A 201 32.58 -45.10 -20.33
CA ASP A 201 32.16 -46.41 -19.77
C ASP A 201 33.21 -47.22 -18.97
N SER A 202 34.29 -46.63 -18.45
CA SER A 202 35.37 -47.39 -17.81
C SER A 202 35.23 -47.60 -16.29
N GLU A 203 34.35 -46.89 -15.58
CA GLU A 203 34.30 -46.93 -14.10
C GLU A 203 33.13 -47.74 -13.50
N ASN A 204 32.20 -48.26 -14.33
CA ASN A 204 31.01 -48.97 -13.83
C ASN A 204 31.23 -50.45 -13.48
N LYS A 205 32.46 -50.99 -13.54
CA LYS A 205 32.72 -52.40 -13.21
C LYS A 205 33.17 -52.66 -11.77
N GLU A 206 33.68 -51.67 -11.05
CA GLU A 206 34.18 -51.88 -9.67
C GLU A 206 33.11 -51.66 -8.59
N VAL A 207 32.05 -50.89 -8.86
CA VAL A 207 31.03 -50.56 -7.84
C VAL A 207 29.98 -51.68 -7.68
N CYS A 208 29.73 -52.50 -8.72
CA CYS A 208 28.71 -53.55 -8.66
C CYS A 208 29.14 -54.83 -7.90
N ASP A 209 30.43 -55.08 -7.71
CA ASP A 209 30.93 -56.32 -7.08
C ASP A 209 31.09 -56.22 -5.55
N LEU A 210 31.05 -55.02 -4.97
CA LEU A 210 31.18 -54.81 -3.51
C LEU A 210 29.84 -54.88 -2.75
N VAL A 211 28.69 -54.79 -3.42
CA VAL A 211 27.37 -54.72 -2.76
C VAL A 211 26.72 -56.11 -2.54
N ARG A 212 27.33 -57.21 -3.02
CA ARG A 212 26.74 -58.57 -2.90
C ARG A 212 27.21 -59.44 -1.72
N LYS A 213 28.14 -59.00 -0.87
CA LYS A 213 28.74 -59.87 0.16
C LYS A 213 28.30 -59.65 1.62
N GLU A 214 27.52 -58.63 1.95
CA GLU A 214 27.13 -58.39 3.35
C GLU A 214 25.61 -58.21 3.53
N SER A 215 24.90 -59.33 3.67
CA SER A 215 23.54 -59.37 4.23
C SER A 215 23.36 -60.62 5.10
N PRO A 216 23.42 -60.53 6.44
CA PRO A 216 23.05 -61.63 7.33
C PRO A 216 21.52 -61.79 7.42
N LYS A 217 21.04 -63.02 7.22
CA LYS A 217 19.65 -63.44 7.39
C LYS A 217 19.26 -63.41 8.88
N LEU A 218 18.16 -62.73 9.20
CA LEU A 218 17.48 -62.82 10.50
C LEU A 218 16.00 -63.15 10.24
N PHE A 219 15.62 -64.42 10.37
CA PHE A 219 14.28 -64.88 10.76
C PHE A 219 14.38 -66.36 11.17
N GLN A 220 14.33 -66.60 12.49
CA GLN A 220 13.74 -67.77 13.13
C GLN A 220 13.06 -67.27 14.40
#